data_AF-A0AAU7DJN1-F1
#
_entry.id   AF-A0AAU7DJN1-F1
#
_cell.length_a   1.000
_cell.length_b   1.000
_cell.length_c   1.000
_cell.angle_alpha   90.00
_cell.angle_beta   90.00
_cell.angle_gamma   90.00
#
_symmetry.space_group_name_H-M   'P 1'
#
loop_
_entity.id
_entity.type
_entity.pdbx_description
1 polymer ?
#
loop_
_entity_poly.entity_id
_entity_poly.type
_entity_poly.pdbx_seq_one_letter_code
_entity_poly.pdbx_strand_id
1 'polypeptide(L)'
;MKSNLLLRICVIGVTFAATLNVLAQDASVPPDVKAFAAQYVAAFNAKDKAGIAILYLPESRACITPANRDVYDDILRMQMRDHVPPDYFLTFTAVNENNLKAAATLATYVVKPERELRIDYQYPGTNDGGQISLALVRRNGRWIADSPCMTLQAIKDFRDSAADREHYRATAAAIKEPLRSQLLAMVRAHQDGEAATRYQQVAGGEMSTAMAVINGLKDQLH
;
A
#
# COMPACT_ATOMS: atom_id res chain seq x y z
N MET A 1 -28.77 -65.01 -27.08
CA MET A 1 -28.95 -65.61 -25.74
C MET A 1 -28.37 -64.68 -24.68
N LYS A 2 -29.25 -64.09 -23.86
CA LYS A 2 -29.16 -63.88 -22.40
C LYS A 2 -27.92 -63.10 -21.86
N SER A 3 -28.11 -61.84 -21.46
CA SER A 3 -28.52 -61.36 -20.09
C SER A 3 -27.34 -61.32 -19.10
N ASN A 4 -26.82 -60.14 -18.77
CA ASN A 4 -27.21 -59.24 -17.66
C ASN A 4 -26.53 -59.59 -16.32
N LEU A 5 -25.68 -58.70 -15.79
CA LEU A 5 -25.77 -58.25 -14.39
C LEU A 5 -24.96 -56.95 -14.12
N LEU A 6 -25.73 -55.88 -13.92
CA LEU A 6 -25.56 -54.72 -13.02
C LEU A 6 -24.26 -54.53 -12.22
N LEU A 7 -23.70 -53.32 -12.30
CA LEU A 7 -23.43 -52.53 -11.08
C LEU A 7 -23.62 -51.03 -11.37
N ARG A 8 -24.56 -50.40 -10.65
CA ARG A 8 -24.73 -48.95 -10.56
C ARG A 8 -23.88 -48.44 -9.40
N ILE A 9 -23.09 -47.38 -9.61
CA ILE A 9 -22.76 -46.41 -8.56
C ILE A 9 -22.86 -45.00 -9.16
N CYS A 10 -23.80 -44.21 -8.63
CA CYS A 10 -23.84 -42.75 -8.73
C CYS A 10 -22.90 -42.16 -7.68
N VAL A 11 -22.02 -41.22 -8.06
CA VAL A 11 -21.59 -40.08 -7.22
C VAL A 11 -21.26 -38.94 -8.19
N ILE A 12 -22.19 -38.00 -8.41
CA ILE A 12 -22.23 -36.63 -7.84
C ILE A 12 -20.93 -35.85 -8.11
N GLY A 13 -21.09 -34.80 -8.91
CA GLY A 13 -20.01 -33.97 -9.41
C GLY A 13 -19.30 -33.14 -8.34
N VAL A 14 -18.07 -32.77 -8.68
CA VAL A 14 -17.40 -31.62 -8.11
C VAL A 14 -17.28 -30.60 -9.23
N THR A 15 -18.23 -29.67 -9.21
CA THR A 15 -18.21 -28.41 -9.92
C THR A 15 -16.87 -27.71 -9.69
N PHE A 16 -16.18 -27.36 -10.78
CA PHE A 16 -15.11 -26.36 -10.77
C PHE A 16 -15.72 -25.02 -10.30
N ALA A 17 -15.72 -24.79 -8.99
CA ALA A 17 -16.13 -23.53 -8.37
C ALA A 17 -14.98 -23.01 -7.49
N ALA A 18 -13.87 -22.62 -8.12
CA ALA A 18 -12.75 -22.01 -7.42
C ALA A 18 -12.07 -20.87 -8.20
N THR A 19 -12.72 -20.30 -9.23
CA THR A 19 -12.20 -19.11 -9.95
C THR A 19 -13.18 -17.95 -10.01
N LEU A 20 -14.39 -18.06 -9.44
CA LEU A 20 -15.42 -17.02 -9.54
C LEU A 20 -15.36 -15.95 -8.45
N ASN A 21 -14.60 -16.13 -7.37
CA ASN A 21 -14.59 -15.15 -6.27
C ASN A 21 -13.68 -13.93 -6.54
N VAL A 22 -12.70 -14.04 -7.43
CA VAL A 22 -11.81 -12.90 -7.74
C VAL A 22 -12.51 -11.87 -8.64
N LEU A 23 -13.41 -12.31 -9.53
CA LEU A 23 -14.14 -11.41 -10.43
C LEU A 23 -15.31 -10.68 -9.75
N ALA A 24 -15.85 -11.22 -8.65
CA ALA A 24 -17.02 -10.65 -7.97
C ALA A 24 -16.69 -9.37 -7.18
N GLN A 25 -15.46 -9.23 -6.69
CA GLN A 25 -15.06 -8.09 -5.87
C GLN A 25 -14.90 -6.82 -6.72
N ASP A 26 -14.26 -6.96 -7.88
CA ASP A 26 -14.08 -5.88 -8.86
C ASP A 26 -15.37 -5.48 -9.58
N ALA A 27 -16.36 -6.37 -9.68
CA ALA A 27 -17.64 -6.09 -10.35
C ALA A 27 -18.47 -5.01 -9.63
N SER A 28 -18.22 -4.81 -8.33
CA SER A 28 -18.96 -3.84 -7.49
C SER A 28 -18.44 -2.39 -7.58
N VAL A 29 -17.26 -2.19 -8.15
CA VAL A 29 -16.61 -0.87 -8.23
C VAL A 29 -17.11 -0.09 -9.46
N PRO A 30 -17.68 1.12 -9.30
CA PRO A 30 -18.18 1.92 -10.42
C PRO A 30 -17.11 2.25 -11.48
N PRO A 31 -17.46 2.33 -12.77
CA PRO A 31 -16.49 2.60 -13.84
C PRO A 31 -15.69 3.90 -13.68
N ASP A 32 -16.31 4.96 -13.15
CA ASP A 32 -15.64 6.23 -12.89
C ASP A 32 -14.65 6.15 -11.72
N VAL A 33 -14.89 5.29 -10.73
CA VAL A 33 -13.93 4.96 -9.66
C VAL A 33 -12.76 4.16 -10.22
N LYS A 34 -13.01 3.20 -11.11
CA LYS A 34 -11.94 2.43 -11.78
C LYS A 34 -11.02 3.34 -12.60
N ALA A 35 -11.61 4.27 -13.36
CA ALA A 35 -10.86 5.26 -14.12
C ALA A 35 -10.02 6.18 -13.22
N PHE A 36 -10.59 6.65 -12.10
CA PHE A 36 -9.86 7.42 -11.10
C PHE A 36 -8.68 6.62 -10.51
N ALA A 37 -8.91 5.36 -10.12
CA ALA A 37 -7.88 4.48 -9.57
C ALA A 37 -6.73 4.26 -10.55
N ALA A 38 -7.05 3.99 -11.82
CA ALA A 38 -6.04 3.82 -12.88
C ALA A 38 -5.20 5.09 -13.09
N GLN A 39 -5.84 6.27 -13.07
CA GLN A 39 -5.13 7.54 -13.16
C GLN A 39 -4.19 7.76 -11.94
N TYR A 40 -4.67 7.44 -10.74
CA TYR A 40 -3.87 7.54 -9.52
C TYR A 40 -2.67 6.59 -9.55
N VAL A 41 -2.90 5.31 -9.89
CA VAL A 41 -1.83 4.30 -10.00
C VAL A 41 -0.81 4.68 -11.06
N ALA A 42 -1.23 5.21 -12.20
CA ALA A 42 -0.33 5.69 -13.25
C ALA A 42 0.59 6.81 -12.73
N ALA A 43 0.03 7.82 -12.05
CA ALA A 43 0.82 8.91 -11.46
C ALA A 43 1.74 8.39 -10.33
N PHE A 44 1.26 7.48 -9.50
CA PHE A 44 2.01 6.85 -8.41
C PHE A 44 3.22 6.06 -8.92
N ASN A 45 3.02 5.23 -9.94
CA ASN A 45 4.07 4.43 -10.56
C ASN A 45 5.08 5.30 -11.32
N ALA A 46 4.62 6.38 -11.96
CA ALA A 46 5.48 7.35 -12.62
C ALA A 46 6.24 8.28 -11.63
N LYS A 47 5.99 8.15 -10.32
CA LYS A 47 6.52 9.06 -9.28
C LYS A 47 6.14 10.53 -9.52
N ASP A 48 5.01 10.76 -10.19
CA ASP A 48 4.54 12.09 -10.58
C ASP A 48 3.79 12.76 -9.42
N LYS A 49 4.55 13.44 -8.55
CA LYS A 49 4.00 14.20 -7.42
C LYS A 49 2.98 15.25 -7.85
N ALA A 50 3.19 15.90 -9.00
CA ALA A 50 2.28 16.93 -9.49
C ALA A 50 0.97 16.30 -9.99
N GLY A 51 1.06 15.18 -10.71
CA GLY A 51 -0.07 14.38 -11.14
C GLY A 51 -0.92 13.89 -9.96
N ILE A 52 -0.29 13.34 -8.91
CA ILE A 52 -0.99 12.95 -7.68
C ILE A 52 -1.65 14.17 -7.01
N ALA A 53 -0.95 15.30 -6.90
CA ALA A 53 -1.51 16.49 -6.28
C ALA A 53 -2.77 16.99 -7.00
N ILE A 54 -2.86 16.89 -8.33
CA ILE A 54 -4.06 17.29 -9.08
C ILE A 54 -5.27 16.39 -8.77
N LEU A 55 -5.05 15.16 -8.29
CA LEU A 55 -6.10 14.23 -7.87
C LEU A 55 -6.62 14.50 -6.46
N TYR A 56 -5.96 15.40 -5.71
CA TYR A 56 -6.40 15.83 -4.39
C TYR A 56 -7.26 17.08 -4.43
N LEU A 57 -8.18 17.18 -3.47
CA LEU A 57 -8.97 18.38 -3.24
C LEU A 57 -8.08 19.61 -3.07
N PRO A 58 -8.47 20.78 -3.64
CA PRO A 58 -7.80 22.05 -3.39
C PRO A 58 -7.63 22.35 -1.90
N GLU A 59 -8.65 22.07 -1.08
CA GLU A 59 -8.65 22.31 0.36
C GLU A 59 -7.59 21.48 1.09
N SER A 60 -7.45 20.20 0.74
CA SER A 60 -6.41 19.31 1.27
C SER A 60 -5.02 19.77 0.85
N ARG A 61 -4.87 20.27 -0.37
CA ARG A 61 -3.58 20.83 -0.82
C ARG A 61 -3.22 22.12 -0.09
N ALA A 62 -4.21 22.90 0.34
CA ALA A 62 -3.99 24.19 0.99
C ALA A 62 -3.30 24.06 2.35
N CYS A 63 -3.36 22.91 3.03
CA CYS A 63 -2.63 22.70 4.28
C CYS A 63 -1.15 22.32 4.10
N ILE A 64 -0.71 22.11 2.85
CA ILE A 64 0.69 21.96 2.50
C ILE A 64 1.27 23.35 2.24
N THR A 65 1.91 23.89 3.27
CA THR A 65 2.56 25.22 3.28
C THR A 65 4.06 25.08 3.03
N PRO A 66 4.78 26.17 2.70
CA PRO A 66 6.23 26.13 2.63
C PRO A 66 6.91 25.61 3.91
N ALA A 67 6.28 25.80 5.08
CA ALA A 67 6.83 25.42 6.38
C ALA A 67 6.70 23.93 6.71
N ASN A 68 5.89 23.15 5.98
CA ASN A 68 5.68 21.71 6.22
C ASN A 68 5.76 20.84 4.96
N ARG A 69 6.01 21.45 3.79
CA ARG A 69 6.08 20.78 2.50
C ARG A 69 7.10 19.63 2.48
N ASP A 70 8.23 19.80 3.15
CA ASP A 70 9.26 18.77 3.33
C ASP A 70 8.68 17.45 3.86
N VAL A 71 7.82 17.52 4.88
CA VAL A 71 7.22 16.35 5.51
C VAL A 71 6.27 15.62 4.56
N TYR A 72 5.39 16.34 3.87
CA TYR A 72 4.48 15.73 2.89
C TYR A 72 5.23 15.14 1.70
N ASP A 73 6.26 15.84 1.20
CA ASP A 73 7.07 15.37 0.09
C ASP A 73 7.86 14.10 0.43
N ASP A 74 8.34 13.99 1.67
CA ASP A 74 9.03 12.79 2.17
C ASP A 74 8.08 11.62 2.38
N ILE A 75 6.91 11.85 2.99
CA ILE A 75 5.89 10.80 3.15
C ILE A 75 5.47 10.27 1.78
N LEU A 76 5.16 11.15 0.83
CA LEU A 76 4.76 10.75 -0.51
C LEU A 76 5.90 10.02 -1.24
N ARG A 77 7.16 10.47 -1.08
CA ARG A 77 8.32 9.75 -1.63
C ARG A 77 8.46 8.34 -1.07
N MET A 78 8.30 8.17 0.25
CA MET A 78 8.37 6.86 0.89
C MET A 78 7.24 5.93 0.46
N GLN A 79 6.01 6.46 0.33
CA GLN A 79 4.87 5.71 -0.17
C GLN A 79 5.09 5.27 -1.62
N MET A 80 5.50 6.19 -2.48
CA MET A 80 5.80 5.91 -3.88
C MET A 80 7.18 5.28 -4.06
N ARG A 81 7.74 4.52 -3.13
CA ARG A 81 9.02 3.86 -3.37
C ARG A 81 8.84 2.70 -4.35
N ASP A 82 7.94 1.80 -4.00
CA ASP A 82 7.62 0.64 -4.82
C ASP A 82 6.55 0.97 -5.87
N HIS A 83 6.34 0.05 -6.82
CA HIS A 83 5.35 0.20 -7.89
C HIS A 83 4.14 -0.69 -7.60
N VAL A 84 2.95 -0.21 -7.95
CA VAL A 84 1.74 -1.03 -7.95
C VAL A 84 1.78 -1.92 -9.21
N PRO A 85 1.78 -3.26 -9.07
CA PRO A 85 1.74 -4.17 -10.20
C PRO A 85 0.38 -4.09 -10.93
N PRO A 86 0.28 -4.49 -12.20
CA PRO A 86 -0.91 -4.28 -13.03
C PRO A 86 -2.16 -5.07 -12.57
N ASP A 87 -2.00 -6.11 -11.76
CA ASP A 87 -3.05 -7.01 -11.27
C ASP A 87 -3.58 -6.62 -9.87
N TYR A 88 -3.64 -5.32 -9.58
CA TYR A 88 -4.23 -4.80 -8.35
C TYR A 88 -5.75 -4.98 -8.31
N PHE A 89 -6.29 -5.09 -7.10
CA PHE A 89 -7.72 -5.21 -6.80
C PHE A 89 -8.26 -3.93 -6.20
N LEU A 90 -9.52 -3.60 -6.51
CA LEU A 90 -10.18 -2.41 -5.99
C LEU A 90 -11.29 -2.78 -5.02
N THR A 91 -11.29 -2.15 -3.84
CA THR A 91 -12.43 -2.15 -2.93
C THR A 91 -12.94 -0.73 -2.75
N PHE A 92 -14.25 -0.54 -2.89
CA PHE A 92 -14.89 0.77 -2.77
C PHE A 92 -16.03 0.73 -1.76
N THR A 93 -15.81 1.30 -0.59
CA THR A 93 -16.72 1.19 0.57
C THR A 93 -17.11 2.54 1.14
N ALA A 94 -18.15 2.57 1.97
CA ALA A 94 -18.38 3.74 2.83
C ALA A 94 -17.20 3.91 3.79
N VAL A 95 -16.86 5.15 4.13
CA VAL A 95 -15.80 5.41 5.10
C VAL A 95 -16.19 4.85 6.47
N ASN A 96 -15.23 4.23 7.14
CA ASN A 96 -15.38 3.84 8.54
C ASN A 96 -15.16 5.05 9.46
N GLU A 97 -16.24 5.56 10.05
CA GLU A 97 -16.22 6.72 10.94
C GLU A 97 -15.33 6.52 12.19
N ASN A 98 -15.17 5.29 12.67
CA ASN A 98 -14.30 5.02 13.82
C ASN A 98 -12.84 5.15 13.41
N ASN A 99 -12.47 4.73 12.19
CA ASN A 99 -11.13 4.93 11.65
C ASN A 99 -10.83 6.43 11.47
N LEU A 100 -11.80 7.22 10.98
CA LEU A 100 -11.64 8.68 10.89
C LEU A 100 -11.40 9.32 12.26
N LYS A 101 -12.17 8.94 13.27
CA LYS A 101 -12.00 9.45 14.64
C LYS A 101 -10.65 9.05 15.23
N ALA A 102 -10.20 7.81 15.00
CA ALA A 102 -8.89 7.36 15.45
C ALA A 102 -7.74 8.12 14.78
N ALA A 103 -7.87 8.42 13.49
CA ALA A 103 -6.87 9.17 12.73
C ALA A 103 -6.82 10.67 13.11
N ALA A 104 -7.90 11.23 13.68
CA ALA A 104 -8.04 12.66 13.99
C ALA A 104 -6.96 13.22 14.92
N THR A 105 -6.28 12.37 15.70
CA THR A 105 -5.14 12.78 16.53
C THR A 105 -3.89 13.12 15.71
N LEU A 106 -3.75 12.52 14.53
CA LEU A 106 -2.60 12.66 13.65
C LEU A 106 -2.89 13.58 12.46
N ALA A 107 -4.10 13.51 11.91
CA ALA A 107 -4.49 14.30 10.76
C ALA A 107 -6.01 14.49 10.70
N THR A 108 -6.46 15.61 10.13
CA THR A 108 -7.89 15.93 10.01
C THR A 108 -8.26 16.16 8.55
N TYR A 109 -9.43 15.65 8.16
CA TYR A 109 -10.00 15.91 6.84
C TYR A 109 -10.72 17.26 6.86
N VAL A 110 -10.34 18.16 5.95
CA VAL A 110 -10.99 19.48 5.81
C VAL A 110 -12.39 19.32 5.25
N VAL A 111 -12.58 18.34 4.35
CA VAL A 111 -13.88 17.95 3.82
C VAL A 111 -14.13 16.52 4.27
N LYS A 112 -15.30 16.24 4.87
CA LYS A 112 -15.60 14.88 5.31
C LYS A 112 -15.63 13.91 4.11
N PRO A 113 -14.81 12.85 4.09
CA PRO A 113 -14.84 11.87 3.01
C PRO A 113 -16.11 11.02 3.07
N GLU A 114 -16.62 10.65 1.89
CA GLU A 114 -17.84 9.85 1.74
C GLU A 114 -17.52 8.37 1.55
N ARG A 115 -16.42 8.08 0.85
CA ARG A 115 -16.03 6.73 0.46
C ARG A 115 -14.55 6.49 0.72
N GLU A 116 -14.19 5.22 0.89
CA GLU A 116 -12.80 4.76 0.90
C GLU A 116 -12.60 3.89 -0.34
N LEU A 117 -11.56 4.22 -1.12
CA LEU A 117 -11.05 3.39 -2.20
C LEU A 117 -9.76 2.75 -1.72
N ARG A 118 -9.75 1.42 -1.66
CA ARG A 118 -8.55 0.62 -1.37
C ARG A 118 -8.06 0.01 -2.68
N ILE A 119 -6.76 0.18 -2.93
CA ILE A 119 -6.02 -0.41 -4.05
C ILE A 119 -5.07 -1.41 -3.42
N ASP A 120 -5.46 -2.68 -3.49
CA ASP A 120 -4.74 -3.80 -2.89
C ASP A 120 -3.93 -4.52 -3.95
N TYR A 121 -2.69 -4.86 -3.66
CA TYR A 121 -1.83 -5.55 -4.62
C TYR A 121 -0.85 -6.50 -3.94
N GLN A 122 -0.39 -7.49 -4.69
CA GLN A 122 0.63 -8.45 -4.29
C GLN A 122 1.68 -8.54 -5.39
N TYR A 123 2.94 -8.74 -5.02
CA TYR A 123 3.99 -8.93 -6.02
C TYR A 123 4.01 -10.39 -6.48
N PRO A 124 3.95 -10.66 -7.80
CA PRO A 124 3.88 -12.01 -8.33
C PRO A 124 5.01 -12.92 -7.82
N GLY A 125 4.63 -14.08 -7.29
CA GLY A 125 5.58 -15.08 -6.78
C GLY A 125 6.13 -14.80 -5.38
N THR A 126 5.54 -13.86 -4.65
CA THR A 126 5.95 -13.48 -3.29
C THR A 126 4.74 -13.49 -2.34
N ASN A 127 5.00 -13.41 -1.03
CA ASN A 127 3.96 -13.12 -0.03
C ASN A 127 3.88 -11.63 0.30
N ASP A 128 4.60 -10.80 -0.44
CA ASP A 128 4.69 -9.36 -0.21
C ASP A 128 3.67 -8.62 -1.06
N GLY A 129 3.31 -7.43 -0.61
CA GLY A 129 2.26 -6.66 -1.24
C GLY A 129 2.08 -5.32 -0.56
N GLY A 130 1.06 -4.60 -0.99
CA GLY A 130 0.79 -3.30 -0.44
C GLY A 130 -0.65 -2.91 -0.62
N GLN A 131 -0.97 -1.81 0.03
CA GLN A 131 -2.28 -1.21 -0.02
C GLN A 131 -2.13 0.30 -0.10
N ILE A 132 -2.86 0.91 -1.02
CA ILE A 132 -3.10 2.35 -1.03
C ILE A 132 -4.55 2.55 -0.61
N SER A 133 -4.78 3.29 0.48
CA SER A 133 -6.13 3.72 0.87
C SER A 133 -6.29 5.21 0.55
N LEU A 134 -7.37 5.53 -0.17
CA LEU A 134 -7.75 6.88 -0.57
C LEU A 134 -9.13 7.19 -0.01
N ALA A 135 -9.20 8.23 0.82
CA ALA A 135 -10.47 8.83 1.21
C ALA A 135 -11.00 9.67 0.04
N LEU A 136 -12.22 9.42 -0.42
CA LEU A 136 -12.81 10.06 -1.58
C LEU A 136 -14.03 10.90 -1.22
N VAL A 137 -14.15 12.06 -1.87
CA VAL A 137 -15.33 12.93 -1.84
C VAL A 137 -15.94 13.04 -3.23
N ARG A 138 -17.25 13.32 -3.31
CA ARG A 138 -17.92 13.62 -4.57
C ARG A 138 -18.04 15.14 -4.74
N ARG A 139 -17.44 15.68 -5.80
CA ARG A 139 -17.56 17.11 -6.16
C ARG A 139 -17.89 17.24 -7.64
N ASN A 140 -18.94 17.99 -7.95
CA ASN A 140 -19.37 18.24 -9.34
C ASN A 140 -19.48 16.96 -10.19
N GLY A 141 -20.01 15.89 -9.60
CA GLY A 141 -20.16 14.59 -10.26
C GLY A 141 -18.86 13.80 -10.48
N ARG A 142 -17.75 14.19 -9.86
CA ARG A 142 -16.45 13.49 -9.95
C ARG A 142 -15.95 13.04 -8.58
N TRP A 143 -15.26 11.91 -8.55
CA TRP A 143 -14.48 11.48 -7.38
C TRP A 143 -13.16 12.26 -7.34
N ILE A 144 -12.82 12.75 -6.15
CA ILE A 144 -11.56 13.43 -5.87
C ILE A 144 -11.04 12.85 -4.56
N ALA A 145 -9.74 12.57 -4.47
CA ALA A 145 -9.15 12.13 -3.22
C ALA A 145 -8.99 13.29 -2.25
N ASP A 146 -9.17 13.00 -0.98
CA ASP A 146 -8.81 13.88 0.12
C ASP A 146 -7.52 13.35 0.77
N SER A 147 -6.57 14.26 1.00
CA SER A 147 -5.38 13.99 1.78
C SER A 147 -5.53 14.72 3.11
N PRO A 148 -5.59 14.00 4.25
CA PRO A 148 -5.87 14.64 5.52
C PRO A 148 -4.72 15.56 5.92
N CYS A 149 -5.06 16.70 6.50
CA CYS A 149 -4.11 17.68 6.97
C CYS A 149 -3.51 17.24 8.30
N MET A 150 -2.22 16.94 8.31
CA MET A 150 -1.49 16.53 9.49
C MET A 150 -1.56 17.61 10.58
N THR A 151 -1.69 17.19 11.83
CA THR A 151 -1.58 18.08 12.98
C THR A 151 -0.14 18.58 13.13
N LEU A 152 0.05 19.73 13.80
CA LEU A 152 1.39 20.22 14.10
C LEU A 152 2.21 19.20 14.91
N GLN A 153 1.56 18.45 15.79
CA GLN A 153 2.20 17.39 16.54
C GLN A 153 2.69 16.26 15.63
N ALA A 154 1.85 15.78 14.70
CA ALA A 154 2.27 14.73 13.76
C ALA A 154 3.43 15.18 12.84
N ILE A 155 3.43 16.45 12.41
CA ILE A 155 4.55 17.04 11.66
C ILE A 155 5.82 17.06 12.52
N LYS A 156 5.70 17.43 13.80
CA LYS A 156 6.83 17.42 14.74
C LYS A 156 7.35 16.00 14.98
N ASP A 157 6.49 15.05 15.27
CA ASP A 157 6.85 13.65 15.51
C ASP A 157 7.55 13.03 14.29
N PHE A 158 7.09 13.37 13.09
CA PHE A 158 7.76 12.96 11.86
C PHE A 158 9.18 13.52 11.75
N ARG A 159 9.39 14.78 12.11
CA ARG A 159 10.72 15.41 12.09
C ARG A 159 11.63 14.87 13.18
N ASP A 160 11.10 14.69 14.39
CA ASP A 160 11.86 14.18 15.53
C ASP A 160 12.37 12.75 15.29
N SER A 161 11.59 11.93 14.56
CA SER A 161 12.00 10.59 14.15
C SER A 161 13.01 10.55 12.99
N ALA A 162 13.50 11.71 12.51
CA ALA A 162 14.51 11.75 11.44
C ALA A 162 15.83 11.09 11.86
N ALA A 163 16.24 11.25 13.13
CA ALA A 163 17.44 10.62 13.66
C ALA A 163 17.34 9.09 13.63
N ASP A 164 16.17 8.53 13.99
CA ASP A 164 15.93 7.08 13.93
C ASP A 164 15.98 6.58 12.49
N ARG A 165 15.33 7.29 11.55
CA ARG A 165 15.40 6.94 10.13
C ARG A 165 16.83 6.94 9.60
N GLU A 166 17.65 7.92 10.00
CA GLU A 166 19.06 7.97 9.62
C GLU A 166 19.87 6.87 10.28
N HIS A 167 19.62 6.56 11.55
CA HIS A 167 20.25 5.47 12.26
C HIS A 167 20.04 4.13 11.54
N TYR A 168 18.81 3.84 11.10
CA TYR A 168 18.52 2.59 10.39
C TYR A 168 19.10 2.57 8.96
N ARG A 169 19.15 3.70 8.26
CA ARG A 169 19.87 3.81 6.98
C ARG A 169 21.37 3.54 7.14
N ALA A 170 22.00 4.13 8.16
CA ALA A 170 23.41 3.90 8.46
C ALA A 170 23.67 2.43 8.85
N THR A 171 22.79 1.84 9.64
CA THR A 171 22.86 0.41 10.00
C THR A 171 22.76 -0.47 8.76
N ALA A 172 21.80 -0.19 7.86
CA ALA A 172 21.66 -0.91 6.59
C ALA A 172 22.91 -0.78 5.71
N ALA A 173 23.53 0.41 5.65
CA ALA A 173 24.77 0.64 4.93
C ALA A 173 25.97 -0.13 5.51
N ALA A 174 25.98 -0.36 6.82
CA ALA A 174 27.07 -1.05 7.52
C ALA A 174 27.04 -2.58 7.42
N ILE A 175 25.94 -3.17 6.93
CA ILE A 175 25.79 -4.64 6.76
C ILE A 175 26.95 -5.17 5.89
N LYS A 176 27.62 -6.21 6.38
CA LYS A 176 28.77 -6.83 5.72
C LYS A 176 28.33 -7.94 4.75
N GLU A 177 29.20 -8.23 3.78
CA GLU A 177 29.04 -9.41 2.92
C GLU A 177 29.26 -10.71 3.72
N PRO A 178 28.60 -11.83 3.33
CA PRO A 178 27.68 -11.98 2.19
C PRO A 178 26.23 -11.57 2.49
N LEU A 179 25.91 -11.17 3.73
CA LEU A 179 24.54 -10.87 4.12
C LEU A 179 23.97 -9.68 3.35
N ARG A 180 24.78 -8.65 3.09
CA ARG A 180 24.35 -7.45 2.35
C ARG A 180 23.82 -7.79 0.96
N SER A 181 24.61 -8.50 0.14
CA SER A 181 24.18 -8.89 -1.20
C SER A 181 22.96 -9.82 -1.17
N GLN A 182 22.89 -10.74 -0.21
CA GLN A 182 21.72 -11.61 -0.01
C GLN A 182 20.45 -10.78 0.24
N LEU A 183 20.48 -9.85 1.21
CA LEU A 183 19.32 -9.04 1.57
C LEU A 183 18.90 -8.10 0.42
N LEU A 184 19.86 -7.51 -0.29
CA LEU A 184 19.56 -6.68 -1.47
C LEU A 184 18.88 -7.49 -2.58
N ALA A 185 19.27 -8.75 -2.78
CA ALA A 185 18.62 -9.61 -3.76
C ALA A 185 17.16 -9.91 -3.36
N MET A 186 16.92 -10.20 -2.08
CA MET A 186 15.57 -10.45 -1.55
C MET A 186 14.69 -9.22 -1.67
N VAL A 187 15.19 -8.04 -1.29
CA VAL A 187 14.46 -6.77 -1.40
C VAL A 187 14.09 -6.46 -2.85
N ARG A 188 15.01 -6.63 -3.81
CA ARG A 188 14.70 -6.45 -5.24
C ARG A 188 13.66 -7.45 -5.75
N ALA A 189 13.57 -8.60 -5.11
CA ALA A 189 12.58 -9.63 -5.40
C ALA A 189 11.26 -9.43 -4.65
N HIS A 190 11.06 -8.29 -3.96
CA HIS A 190 9.88 -8.02 -3.13
C HIS A 190 9.66 -9.10 -2.06
N GLN A 191 10.71 -9.42 -1.30
CA GLN A 191 10.68 -10.38 -0.21
C GLN A 191 11.05 -9.69 1.10
N ASP A 192 10.43 -8.55 1.41
CA ASP A 192 10.87 -7.69 2.51
C ASP A 192 10.67 -8.34 3.88
N GLY A 193 9.58 -9.08 4.05
CA GLY A 193 9.29 -9.83 5.29
C GLY A 193 10.30 -10.95 5.53
N GLU A 194 10.63 -11.72 4.49
CA GLU A 194 11.67 -12.74 4.55
C GLU A 194 13.06 -12.13 4.75
N ALA A 195 13.34 -10.98 4.12
CA ALA A 195 14.60 -10.25 4.31
C ALA A 195 14.75 -9.77 5.75
N ALA A 196 13.69 -9.23 6.36
CA ALA A 196 13.68 -8.81 7.76
C ALA A 196 13.92 -10.00 8.69
N THR A 197 13.23 -11.11 8.44
CA THR A 197 13.43 -12.37 9.19
C THR A 197 14.88 -12.85 9.07
N ARG A 198 15.45 -12.83 7.86
CA ARG A 198 16.84 -13.23 7.62
C ARG A 198 17.84 -12.32 8.34
N TYR A 199 17.63 -11.01 8.29
CA TYR A 199 18.46 -10.05 9.04
C TYR A 199 18.39 -10.32 10.54
N GLN A 200 17.18 -10.48 11.10
CA GLN A 200 16.97 -10.76 12.52
C GLN A 200 17.67 -12.04 12.98
N GLN A 201 17.61 -13.11 12.18
CA GLN A 201 18.27 -14.39 12.50
C GLN A 201 19.79 -14.27 12.63
N VAL A 202 20.42 -13.36 11.88
CA VAL A 202 21.89 -13.19 11.87
C VAL A 202 22.34 -12.11 12.85
N ALA A 203 21.63 -10.99 12.90
CA ALA A 203 21.98 -9.83 13.73
C ALA A 203 21.38 -9.87 15.15
N GLY A 204 20.33 -10.66 15.37
CA GLY A 204 19.54 -10.67 16.59
C GLY A 204 18.59 -9.46 16.70
N GLY A 205 17.93 -9.35 17.86
CA GLY A 205 17.06 -8.21 18.21
C GLY A 205 15.60 -8.34 17.80
N GLU A 206 14.87 -7.23 17.94
CA GLU A 206 13.44 -7.15 17.67
C GLU A 206 13.13 -7.12 16.16
N MET A 207 11.99 -7.72 15.77
CA MET A 207 11.56 -7.71 14.37
C MET A 207 11.30 -6.29 13.84
N SER A 208 10.85 -5.37 14.70
CA SER A 208 10.67 -3.95 14.34
C SER A 208 11.96 -3.30 13.88
N THR A 209 13.07 -3.57 14.58
CA THR A 209 14.40 -3.11 14.19
C THR A 209 14.83 -3.72 12.86
N ALA A 210 14.61 -5.03 12.67
CA ALA A 210 14.93 -5.69 11.41
C ALA A 210 14.17 -5.08 10.22
N MET A 211 12.87 -4.85 10.36
CA MET A 211 12.06 -4.18 9.33
C MET A 211 12.54 -2.75 9.05
N ALA A 212 12.93 -1.99 10.07
CA ALA A 212 13.46 -0.64 9.89
C ALA A 212 14.80 -0.65 9.12
N VAL A 213 15.67 -1.62 9.38
CA VAL A 213 16.92 -1.80 8.63
C VAL A 213 16.66 -2.22 7.18
N ILE A 214 15.72 -3.13 6.92
CA ILE A 214 15.33 -3.48 5.54
C ILE A 214 14.74 -2.27 4.81
N ASN A 215 13.94 -1.44 5.48
CA ASN A 215 13.48 -0.18 4.92
C ASN A 215 14.64 0.77 4.59
N GLY A 216 15.66 0.86 5.45
CA GLY A 216 16.89 1.61 5.17
C GLY A 216 17.69 1.03 3.99
N LEU A 217 17.62 -0.28 3.74
CA LEU A 217 18.24 -0.94 2.59
C LEU A 217 17.47 -0.63 1.29
N LYS A 218 16.13 -0.64 1.35
CA LYS A 218 15.25 -0.24 0.24
C LYS A 218 15.50 1.20 -0.20
N ASP A 219 15.71 2.11 0.75
CA ASP A 219 16.05 3.51 0.45
C ASP A 219 17.34 3.66 -0.38
N GLN A 220 18.22 2.65 -0.43
CA GLN A 220 19.45 2.67 -1.23
C GLN A 220 19.24 2.20 -2.67
N LEU A 221 18.04 1.70 -3.01
CA LEU A 221 17.69 1.19 -4.34
C LEU A 221 16.97 2.21 -5.23
N HIS A 222 16.57 3.35 -4.67
CA HIS A 222 15.78 4.40 -5.34
C HIS A 222 16.43 5.77 -5.17
#